data_AF-A0A7S2MHP9-F1
#
_entry.id   AF-A0A7S2MHP9-F1
#
_cell.length_a   1.000
_cell.length_b   1.000
_cell.length_c   1.000
_cell.angle_alpha   90.00
_cell.angle_beta   90.00
_cell.angle_gamma   90.00
#
_symmetry.space_group_name_H-M   'P 1'
#
loop_
_entity.id
_entity.type
_entity.pdbx_description
1 polymer ?
#
loop_
_entity_poly.entity_id
_entity_poly.type
_entity_poly.pdbx_seq_one_letter_code
_entity_poly.pdbx_strand_id
1 'polypeptide(L)'
;QGMGGRNTASFYPESTLVRPAMRVYYGRPGGRYGAQVKSDDVVIVPDFFCEESSFQAYDKLLAEVESLSADSELDLEGLAFCKRAVAKMRKYFAIEEDGCAVRIALYRGATQEPVVHGLGSLRSKLPKSANCLA
;
A
#
# COMPACT_ATOMS: atom_id res chain seq x y z
N GLN A 1 44.60 -20.37 -19.73
CA GLN A 1 43.58 -19.87 -20.69
C GLN A 1 42.26 -19.81 -19.95
N GLY A 2 41.65 -18.62 -19.84
CA GLY A 2 40.47 -18.38 -19.01
C GLY A 2 39.21 -18.98 -19.62
N MET A 3 38.39 -19.64 -18.79
CA MET A 3 37.05 -20.07 -19.17
C MET A 3 36.17 -18.84 -19.34
N GLY A 4 35.85 -18.51 -20.61
CA GLY A 4 34.88 -17.49 -20.98
C GLY A 4 33.46 -17.93 -20.61
N GLY A 5 33.10 -17.74 -19.34
CA GLY A 5 31.73 -17.89 -18.85
C GLY A 5 30.85 -16.83 -19.49
N ARG A 6 30.17 -17.18 -20.60
CA ARG A 6 29.01 -16.42 -21.07
C ARG A 6 27.90 -16.65 -20.05
N ASN A 7 27.74 -15.71 -19.12
CA ASN A 7 26.52 -15.59 -18.34
C ASN A 7 25.37 -15.37 -19.32
N THR A 8 24.64 -16.44 -19.64
CA THR A 8 23.31 -16.35 -20.27
C THR A 8 22.33 -15.90 -19.18
N ALA A 9 22.52 -14.69 -18.66
CA ALA A 9 21.54 -14.05 -17.80
C ALA A 9 20.40 -13.61 -18.73
N SER A 10 19.36 -14.44 -18.79
CA SER A 10 18.19 -14.09 -19.55
C SER A 10 17.48 -12.92 -18.85
N PHE A 11 17.27 -11.84 -19.60
CA PHE A 11 16.70 -10.57 -19.09
C PHE A 11 15.17 -10.60 -18.99
N TYR A 12 14.55 -11.73 -19.34
CA TYR A 12 13.11 -11.92 -19.21
C TYR A 12 12.80 -12.46 -17.81
N PRO A 13 11.98 -11.78 -16.99
CA PRO A 13 11.66 -12.22 -15.63
C PRO A 13 11.07 -13.65 -15.56
N GLU A 14 10.48 -14.12 -16.66
CA GLU A 14 9.88 -15.45 -16.81
C GLU A 14 10.92 -16.58 -16.97
N SER A 15 12.19 -16.23 -17.18
CA SER A 15 13.25 -17.16 -17.59
C SER A 15 14.30 -17.43 -16.51
N THR A 16 14.13 -16.90 -15.30
CA THR A 16 14.99 -17.17 -14.14
C THR A 16 14.24 -18.00 -13.10
N LEU A 17 14.82 -19.13 -12.67
CA LEU A 17 14.34 -19.97 -11.53
C LEU A 17 14.34 -19.25 -10.16
N VAL A 18 14.80 -18.00 -10.13
CA VAL A 18 14.91 -17.15 -8.96
C VAL A 18 13.90 -16.03 -9.08
N ARG A 19 13.02 -15.86 -8.08
CA ARG A 19 12.00 -14.81 -8.02
C ARG A 19 12.70 -13.44 -8.18
N PRO A 20 12.24 -12.55 -9.08
CA PRO A 20 12.90 -11.27 -9.30
C PRO A 20 12.97 -10.45 -8.01
N ALA A 21 14.07 -9.71 -7.86
CA ALA A 21 14.24 -8.70 -6.83
C ALA A 21 13.10 -7.66 -6.89
N MET A 22 12.66 -7.20 -5.71
CA MET A 22 11.69 -6.13 -5.49
C MET A 22 11.72 -5.07 -6.60
N ARG A 23 10.59 -4.87 -7.28
CA ARG A 23 10.48 -3.90 -8.38
C ARG A 23 10.03 -2.56 -7.82
N VAL A 24 10.78 -1.50 -8.09
CA VAL A 24 10.43 -0.14 -7.65
C VAL A 24 9.87 0.64 -8.84
N TYR A 25 8.65 1.15 -8.69
CA TYR A 25 7.97 1.98 -9.67
C TYR A 25 7.77 3.39 -9.13
N TYR A 26 7.85 4.38 -10.03
CA TYR A 26 7.50 5.76 -9.73
C TYR A 26 6.18 6.09 -10.42
N GLY A 27 5.13 6.29 -9.61
CA GLY A 27 3.82 6.71 -10.06
C GLY A 27 3.72 8.23 -10.12
N ARG A 28 2.90 8.75 -11.05
CA ARG A 28 2.55 10.17 -11.07
C ARG A 28 1.44 10.44 -10.05
N PRO A 29 1.46 11.59 -9.35
CA PRO A 29 0.34 12.02 -8.55
C PRO A 29 -0.86 12.35 -9.44
N GLY A 30 -2.06 11.98 -8.98
CA GLY A 30 -3.29 12.15 -9.74
C GLY A 30 -3.60 11.01 -10.71
N GLY A 31 -4.88 10.84 -11.02
CA GLY A 31 -5.35 9.75 -11.89
C GLY A 31 -5.34 8.37 -11.24
N ARG A 32 -5.29 7.34 -12.07
CA ARG A 32 -5.23 5.91 -11.71
C ARG A 32 -3.86 5.36 -12.07
N TYR A 33 -3.29 4.51 -11.22
CA TYR A 33 -2.08 3.75 -11.53
C TYR A 33 -2.37 2.76 -12.65
N GLY A 34 -1.75 2.99 -13.81
CA GLY A 34 -2.06 2.29 -15.06
C GLY A 34 -1.43 0.90 -15.21
N ALA A 35 -0.56 0.49 -14.27
CA ALA A 35 0.14 -0.80 -14.34
C ALA A 35 -0.38 -1.79 -13.29
N GLN A 36 -0.15 -3.07 -13.55
CA GLN A 36 -0.41 -4.12 -12.57
C GLN A 36 0.66 -4.09 -11.46
N VAL A 37 0.22 -4.22 -10.22
CA VAL A 37 1.01 -4.24 -8.99
C VAL A 37 0.97 -5.65 -8.42
N LYS A 38 2.14 -6.23 -8.16
CA LYS A 38 2.30 -7.50 -7.43
C LYS A 38 2.62 -7.23 -5.96
N SER A 39 2.48 -8.26 -5.13
CA SER A 39 2.79 -8.21 -3.70
C SER A 39 4.23 -7.78 -3.36
N ASP A 40 5.21 -8.02 -4.24
CA ASP A 40 6.62 -7.62 -4.03
C ASP A 40 6.99 -6.29 -4.70
N ASP A 41 6.02 -5.58 -5.28
CA ASP A 41 6.27 -4.29 -5.93
C ASP A 41 6.22 -3.15 -4.91
N VAL A 42 7.13 -2.20 -5.06
CA VAL A 42 7.10 -0.93 -4.34
C VAL A 42 6.69 0.16 -5.32
N VAL A 43 5.59 0.85 -5.05
CA VAL A 43 5.14 2.00 -5.85
C VAL A 43 5.35 3.27 -5.03
N ILE A 44 6.25 4.11 -5.50
CA ILE A 44 6.52 5.43 -4.91
C ILE A 44 5.73 6.45 -5.70
N VAL A 45 4.88 7.22 -5.00
CA VAL A 45 4.10 8.30 -5.61
C VAL A 45 4.44 9.59 -4.86
N PRO A 46 5.34 10.43 -5.40
CA PRO A 46 5.64 11.72 -4.81
C PRO A 46 4.39 12.59 -4.72
N ASP A 47 4.32 13.42 -3.69
CA ASP A 47 3.24 14.36 -3.43
C ASP A 47 1.83 13.72 -3.44
N PHE A 48 1.73 12.44 -3.05
CA PHE A 48 0.47 11.72 -3.17
C PHE A 48 -0.59 12.26 -2.22
N PHE A 49 -0.26 12.68 -1.01
CA PHE A 49 -1.22 13.26 -0.05
C PHE A 49 -0.99 14.74 0.25
N CYS A 50 0.26 15.16 0.24
CA CYS A 50 0.73 16.50 0.60
C CYS A 50 2.05 16.76 -0.10
N GLU A 51 2.39 18.03 -0.25
CA GLU A 51 3.71 18.47 -0.74
C GLU A 51 4.82 18.00 0.20
N GLU A 52 6.03 17.79 -0.33
CA GLU A 52 7.22 17.33 0.39
C GLU A 52 7.47 18.04 1.74
N SER A 53 7.26 19.36 1.80
CA SER A 53 7.49 20.17 3.01
C SER A 53 6.29 20.27 3.96
N SER A 54 5.19 19.57 3.67
CA SER A 54 3.92 19.71 4.40
C SER A 54 3.56 18.43 5.16
N PHE A 55 3.58 18.51 6.49
CA PHE A 55 3.16 17.41 7.37
C PHE A 55 1.67 17.44 7.73
N GLN A 56 0.90 18.40 7.21
CA GLN A 56 -0.50 18.59 7.61
C GLN A 56 -1.39 17.35 7.39
N ALA A 57 -1.12 16.57 6.34
CA ALA A 57 -1.85 15.33 6.07
C ALA A 57 -1.55 14.26 7.14
N TYR A 58 -0.29 14.17 7.55
CA TYR A 58 0.15 13.28 8.62
C TYR A 58 -0.44 13.71 9.97
N ASP A 59 -0.34 15.00 10.32
CA ASP A 59 -0.85 15.52 11.60
C ASP A 59 -2.35 15.31 11.74
N LYS A 60 -3.13 15.52 10.67
CA LYS A 60 -4.57 15.27 10.66
C LYS A 60 -4.90 13.79 10.83
N LEU A 61 -4.17 12.91 10.18
CA LEU A 61 -4.36 11.46 10.33
C LEU A 61 -4.02 11.01 11.76
N LEU A 62 -2.91 11.52 12.30
CA LEU A 62 -2.47 11.19 13.65
C LEU A 62 -3.50 11.66 14.69
N ALA A 63 -3.97 12.91 14.60
CA ALA A 63 -4.99 13.43 15.50
C ALA A 63 -6.31 12.62 15.44
N GLU A 64 -6.72 12.17 14.25
CA GLU A 64 -7.88 11.28 14.10
C GLU A 64 -7.63 9.92 14.75
N VAL A 65 -6.47 9.30 14.53
CA VAL A 65 -6.15 7.98 15.09
C VAL A 65 -5.93 8.04 16.60
N GLU A 66 -5.35 9.10 17.15
CA GLU A 66 -5.20 9.29 18.60
C GLU A 66 -6.52 9.50 19.32
N SER A 67 -7.53 10.04 18.63
CA SER A 67 -8.88 10.16 19.16
C SER A 67 -9.58 8.81 19.36
N LEU A 68 -9.05 7.73 18.76
CA LEU A 68 -9.55 6.38 18.96
C LEU A 68 -9.07 5.82 20.30
N SER A 69 -10.02 5.25 21.06
CA SER A 69 -9.68 4.44 22.22
C SER A 69 -9.25 3.03 21.78
N ALA A 70 -8.44 2.36 22.59
CA ALA A 70 -7.95 1.01 22.28
C ALA A 70 -9.08 -0.03 22.19
N ASP A 71 -10.20 0.21 22.88
CA ASP A 71 -11.37 -0.69 22.91
C ASP A 71 -12.45 -0.30 21.89
N SER A 72 -12.23 0.78 21.12
CA SER A 72 -13.18 1.21 20.10
C SER A 72 -13.04 0.35 18.84
N GLU A 73 -14.15 -0.26 18.42
CA GLU A 73 -14.29 -0.79 17.07
C GLU A 73 -14.07 0.36 16.07
N LEU A 74 -13.27 0.11 15.04
CA LEU A 74 -12.84 1.17 14.14
C LEU A 74 -13.95 1.52 13.16
N ASP A 75 -14.65 2.58 13.49
CA ASP A 75 -15.62 3.21 12.59
C ASP A 75 -14.93 4.26 11.71
N LEU A 76 -14.78 3.94 10.42
CA LEU A 76 -14.27 4.91 9.43
C LEU A 76 -15.22 6.10 9.24
N GLU A 77 -16.48 6.03 9.66
CA GLU A 77 -17.40 7.18 9.58
C GLU A 77 -16.94 8.33 10.49
N GLY A 78 -16.34 8.02 11.64
CA GLY A 78 -15.76 9.02 12.55
C GLY A 78 -14.40 9.57 12.10
N LEU A 79 -13.68 8.88 11.22
CA LEU A 79 -12.32 9.22 10.79
C LEU A 79 -12.32 9.80 9.38
N ALA A 80 -12.77 11.05 9.25
CA ALA A 80 -13.05 11.69 7.97
C ALA A 80 -11.83 11.76 7.04
N PHE A 81 -10.65 12.09 7.56
CA PHE A 81 -9.41 12.12 6.80
C PHE A 81 -8.96 10.70 6.44
N CYS A 82 -9.01 9.76 7.37
CA CYS A 82 -8.66 8.37 7.10
C CYS A 82 -9.53 7.77 5.99
N LYS A 83 -10.85 8.01 6.02
CA LYS A 83 -11.81 7.63 4.97
C LYS A 83 -11.44 8.25 3.61
N ARG A 84 -11.09 9.54 3.56
CA ARG A 84 -10.62 10.20 2.33
C ARG A 84 -9.30 9.61 1.83
N ALA A 85 -8.38 9.30 2.72
CA ALA A 85 -7.09 8.72 2.36
C ALA A 85 -7.26 7.33 1.73
N VAL A 86 -8.08 6.47 2.36
CA VAL A 86 -8.46 5.16 1.82
C VAL A 86 -9.15 5.30 0.47
N ALA A 87 -10.14 6.19 0.34
CA ALA A 87 -10.83 6.42 -0.94
C ALA A 87 -9.85 6.86 -2.05
N LYS A 88 -8.88 7.73 -1.73
CA LYS A 88 -7.84 8.16 -2.66
C LYS A 88 -6.93 7.01 -3.09
N MET A 89 -6.46 6.20 -2.14
CA MET A 89 -5.66 4.99 -2.43
C MET A 89 -6.44 4.01 -3.29
N ARG A 90 -7.69 3.74 -2.95
CA ARG A 90 -8.56 2.83 -3.70
C ARG A 90 -8.80 3.30 -5.12
N LYS A 91 -9.02 4.61 -5.32
CA LYS A 91 -9.14 5.18 -6.67
C LYS A 91 -7.85 5.03 -7.46
N TYR A 92 -6.71 5.31 -6.83
CA TYR A 92 -5.40 5.23 -7.47
C TYR A 92 -5.05 3.80 -7.90
N PHE A 93 -5.25 2.83 -7.00
CA PHE A 93 -4.98 1.42 -7.26
C PHE A 93 -6.21 0.65 -7.78
N ALA A 94 -7.29 1.32 -8.17
CA ALA A 94 -8.53 0.68 -8.63
C ALA A 94 -8.98 -0.52 -7.77
N ILE A 95 -8.99 -0.32 -6.44
CA ILE A 95 -9.43 -1.31 -5.46
C ILE A 95 -10.94 -1.15 -5.25
N GLU A 96 -11.69 -2.20 -5.54
CA GLU A 96 -13.16 -2.24 -5.36
C GLU A 96 -13.56 -2.17 -3.87
N GLU A 97 -14.82 -1.77 -3.59
CA GLU A 97 -15.31 -1.59 -2.21
C GLU A 97 -15.24 -2.89 -1.42
N ASP A 98 -15.76 -3.96 -2.01
CA ASP A 98 -15.87 -5.25 -1.35
C ASP A 98 -14.54 -6.02 -1.21
N GLY A 99 -13.45 -5.48 -1.79
CA GLY A 99 -12.12 -6.07 -1.73
C GLY A 99 -11.15 -5.28 -0.84
N CYS A 100 -11.61 -4.22 -0.20
CA CYS A 100 -10.79 -3.36 0.64
C CYS A 100 -10.96 -3.72 2.12
N ALA A 101 -9.87 -4.14 2.75
CA ALA A 101 -9.75 -4.14 4.20
C ALA A 101 -8.75 -3.06 4.61
N VAL A 102 -9.05 -2.36 5.69
CA VAL A 102 -8.19 -1.34 6.28
C VAL A 102 -7.71 -1.85 7.62
N ARG A 103 -6.40 -1.80 7.86
CA ARG A 103 -5.78 -2.12 9.13
C ARG A 103 -4.91 -0.96 9.57
N ILE A 104 -5.16 -0.44 10.76
CA ILE A 104 -4.37 0.62 11.39
C ILE A 104 -3.66 0.01 12.59
N ALA A 105 -2.34 0.11 12.63
CA ALA A 105 -1.52 -0.34 13.74
C ALA A 105 -0.78 0.87 14.33
N LEU A 106 -1.11 1.21 15.59
CA LEU A 106 -0.52 2.35 16.29
C LEU A 106 0.55 1.86 17.27
N TYR A 107 1.78 2.30 17.04
CA TYR A 107 2.92 2.02 17.92
C TYR A 107 3.16 3.23 18.84
N ARG A 108 2.88 3.08 20.14
CA ARG A 108 3.07 4.16 21.14
C ARG A 108 4.43 4.13 21.83
N GLY A 109 5.22 3.08 21.62
CA GLY A 109 6.57 2.94 22.16
C GLY A 109 7.30 1.75 21.55
N ALA A 110 8.63 1.71 21.67
CA ALA A 110 9.47 0.69 21.03
C ALA A 110 9.24 -0.75 21.54
N THR A 111 8.71 -0.90 22.76
CA THR A 111 8.53 -2.20 23.43
C THR A 111 7.08 -2.57 23.69
N GLN A 112 6.13 -1.68 23.40
CA GLN A 112 4.70 -1.95 23.57
C GLN A 112 4.13 -2.61 22.32
N GLU A 113 3.24 -3.58 22.51
CA GLU A 113 2.47 -4.14 21.41
C GLU A 113 1.62 -3.05 20.74
N PRO A 114 1.55 -3.02 19.40
CA PRO A 114 0.75 -2.03 18.72
C PRO A 114 -0.73 -2.25 19.01
N VAL A 115 -1.46 -1.15 19.20
CA VAL A 115 -2.92 -1.21 19.18
C VAL A 115 -3.33 -1.38 17.73
N VAL A 116 -4.00 -2.49 17.43
CA VAL A 116 -4.42 -2.85 16.07
C VAL A 116 -5.92 -2.70 15.94
N HIS A 117 -6.31 -1.93 14.95
CA HIS A 117 -7.69 -1.77 14.54
C HIS A 117 -7.87 -2.25 13.10
N GLY A 118 -8.98 -2.94 12.81
CA GLY A 118 -9.28 -3.47 11.49
C GLY A 118 -10.71 -3.18 11.07
N LEU A 119 -10.92 -2.91 9.78
CA LEU A 119 -12.24 -2.78 9.16
C LEU A 119 -12.26 -3.53 7.83
N GLY A 120 -13.39 -4.21 7.58
CA GLY A 120 -13.63 -4.96 6.34
C GLY A 120 -13.06 -6.36 6.36
N SER A 121 -13.28 -7.10 5.28
CA SER A 121 -12.83 -8.48 5.11
C SER A 121 -12.09 -8.62 3.78
N LEU A 122 -10.92 -9.25 3.81
CA LEU A 122 -10.18 -9.58 2.59
C LEU A 122 -10.88 -10.72 1.86
N ARG A 123 -11.26 -10.49 0.59
CA ARG A 123 -11.72 -11.57 -0.27
C ARG A 123 -10.59 -12.55 -0.55
N SER A 124 -10.92 -13.84 -0.63
CA SER A 124 -9.99 -14.89 -1.05
C SER A 124 -9.62 -14.83 -2.54
N LYS A 125 -10.37 -14.08 -3.36
CA LYS A 125 -10.12 -13.90 -4.81
C LYS A 125 -10.25 -12.44 -5.21
N LEU A 126 -9.27 -11.96 -5.97
CA LEU A 126 -9.22 -10.60 -6.52
C LEU A 126 -10.09 -10.48 -7.79
N PRO A 127 -10.79 -9.36 -8.00
CA PRO A 127 -11.59 -9.13 -9.20
C PRO A 127 -10.69 -8.89 -10.43
N LYS A 128 -11.17 -9.26 -11.64
CA LYS A 128 -10.39 -9.15 -12.90
C LYS A 128 -10.01 -7.70 -13.28
N SER A 129 -10.71 -6.72 -12.73
CA SER A 129 -10.55 -5.27 -12.89
C SER A 129 -9.47 -4.68 -11.97
N ALA A 130 -9.07 -5.41 -10.92
CA ALA A 130 -8.06 -4.98 -9.97
C ALA A 130 -6.69 -4.93 -10.65
N ASN A 131 -5.92 -3.88 -10.33
CA ASN A 131 -4.53 -3.82 -10.76
C ASN A 131 -3.59 -4.49 -9.73
N CYS A 132 -4.04 -4.75 -8.50
CA CYS A 132 -3.30 -5.50 -7.49
C CYS A 132 -3.51 -7.00 -7.70
N LEU A 133 -2.43 -7.76 -7.89
CA LEU A 133 -2.42 -9.22 -8.02
C LEU A 133 -1.79 -9.85 -6.76
N ALA A 134 -2.31 -11.00 -6.35
CA ALA A 134 -1.76 -11.81 -5.26
C ALA A 134 -0.40 -12.41 -5.64
#